data_AF-A0A356V1S8-F1
#
_entry.id   AF-A0A356V1S8-F1
#
_cell.length_a   1.000
_cell.length_b   1.000
_cell.length_c   1.000
_cell.angle_alpha   90.00
_cell.angle_beta   90.00
_cell.angle_gamma   90.00
#
_symmetry.space_group_name_H-M   'P 1'
#
loop_
_entity.id
_entity.type
_entity.pdbx_description
1 polymer ?
#
loop_
_entity_poly.entity_id
_entity_poly.type
_entity_poly.pdbx_seq_one_letter_code
_entity_poly.pdbx_strand_id
1 'polypeptide(L)' 'MTTNKTIRIDLNAARDYDFGFAQNVIGIILKLGYIGTTISGWNMARKTRDVLSKLSDHTLNDIGICRADIAAISFR' A
#
# COMPACT_ATOMS: atom_id res chain seq x y z
N MET A 1 -11.23 -9.57 53.27
CA MET A 1 -9.86 -9.12 52.94
C MET A 1 -9.29 -10.02 51.83
N THR A 2 -9.58 -9.72 50.57
CA THR A 2 -9.05 -10.50 49.41
C THR A 2 -8.64 -9.61 48.23
N THR A 3 -8.75 -8.30 48.40
CA THR A 3 -8.62 -7.29 47.34
C THR A 3 -7.21 -7.22 46.75
N ASN A 4 -6.17 -7.52 47.51
CA ASN A 4 -4.79 -7.34 47.05
C ASN A 4 -4.33 -8.40 46.02
N LYS A 5 -4.76 -9.65 46.17
CA LYS A 5 -4.35 -10.74 45.26
C LYS A 5 -5.06 -10.64 43.92
N THR A 6 -6.34 -10.28 43.91
CA THR A 6 -7.13 -10.11 42.68
C THR A 6 -6.63 -8.94 41.84
N ILE A 7 -6.40 -7.77 42.46
CA ILE A 7 -5.85 -6.59 41.76
C ILE A 7 -4.51 -6.91 41.07
N ARG A 8 -3.64 -7.70 41.71
CA ARG A 8 -2.34 -8.09 41.12
C ARG A 8 -2.48 -9.07 39.96
N ILE A 9 -3.47 -9.96 40.00
CA ILE A 9 -3.75 -10.91 38.92
C ILE A 9 -4.33 -10.18 37.71
N ASP A 10 -5.26 -9.25 37.94
CA ASP A 10 -5.90 -8.47 36.87
C ASP A 10 -4.93 -7.46 36.22
N LEU A 11 -4.03 -6.86 37.00
CA LEU A 11 -3.03 -5.91 36.50
C LEU A 11 -1.97 -6.58 35.61
N ASN A 12 -1.54 -7.79 35.95
CA ASN A 12 -0.58 -8.54 35.15
C ASN A 12 -1.21 -9.01 33.83
N ALA A 13 -2.47 -9.46 33.86
CA ALA A 13 -3.21 -9.83 32.66
C ALA A 13 -3.33 -8.63 31.69
N ALA A 14 -3.73 -7.46 32.18
CA ALA A 14 -3.86 -6.25 31.34
C ALA A 14 -2.54 -5.85 30.64
N ARG A 15 -1.39 -6.05 31.29
CA ARG A 15 -0.06 -5.76 30.72
C ARG A 15 0.31 -6.71 29.58
N ASP A 16 -0.14 -7.96 29.64
CA ASP A 16 0.18 -8.99 28.64
C ASP A 16 -0.78 -8.94 27.42
N TYR A 17 -2.02 -8.45 27.59
CA TYR A 17 -3.00 -8.27 26.50
C TYR A 17 -2.66 -7.12 25.54
N ASP A 18 -1.94 -6.08 25.99
CA ASP A 18 -1.76 -4.83 25.22
C ASP A 18 -0.57 -4.89 24.24
N PHE A 19 0.54 -5.52 24.62
CA PHE A 19 1.76 -5.51 23.80
C PHE A 19 1.70 -6.41 22.57
N GLY A 20 1.12 -7.60 22.67
CA GLY A 20 1.10 -8.58 21.58
C GLY A 20 0.11 -8.24 20.45
N PHE A 21 -1.08 -7.73 20.82
CA PHE A 21 -2.11 -7.37 19.85
C PHE A 21 -1.74 -6.10 19.07
N ALA A 22 -1.21 -5.08 19.76
CA ALA A 22 -0.81 -3.82 19.15
C ALA A 22 0.27 -3.99 18.07
N GLN A 23 1.29 -4.83 18.31
CA GLN A 23 2.36 -5.04 17.31
C GLN A 23 1.87 -5.74 16.05
N ASN A 24 0.94 -6.70 16.17
CA ASN A 24 0.38 -7.40 15.01
C ASN A 24 -0.49 -6.47 14.15
N VAL A 25 -1.31 -5.63 14.78
CA VAL A 25 -2.17 -4.65 14.08
C VAL A 25 -1.33 -3.62 13.32
N ILE A 26 -0.29 -3.07 13.96
CA ILE A 26 0.63 -2.11 13.32
C ILE A 26 1.31 -2.75 12.10
N GLY A 27 1.80 -3.97 12.22
CA GLY A 27 2.46 -4.69 11.12
C GLY A 27 1.52 -4.95 9.94
N ILE A 28 0.26 -5.30 10.19
CA ILE A 28 -0.75 -5.53 9.14
C ILE A 28 -1.08 -4.23 8.41
N ILE A 29 -1.29 -3.12 9.13
CA ILE A 29 -1.63 -1.81 8.52
C ILE A 29 -0.53 -1.35 7.55
N LEU A 30 0.74 -1.44 7.97
CA LEU A 30 1.87 -1.03 7.13
C LEU A 30 2.00 -1.90 5.87
N LYS A 31 1.84 -3.23 6.01
CA LYS A 31 1.90 -4.17 4.87
C LYS A 31 0.79 -3.91 3.85
N LEU A 32 -0.44 -3.69 4.32
CA LEU A 32 -1.57 -3.38 3.45
C LEU A 32 -1.40 -2.03 2.75
N GLY A 33 -0.89 -1.02 3.45
CA GLY A 33 -0.55 0.27 2.84
C GLY A 33 0.46 0.14 1.69
N TYR A 34 1.54 -0.61 1.90
CA TYR A 34 2.56 -0.86 0.87
C TYR A 34 1.98 -1.55 -0.38
N ILE A 35 1.17 -2.58 -0.20
CA ILE A 35 0.50 -3.28 -1.31
C ILE A 35 -0.42 -2.33 -2.07
N GLY A 36 -1.19 -1.50 -1.36
CA GLY A 36 -2.07 -0.50 -1.97
C GLY A 36 -1.31 0.50 -2.86
N THR A 37 -0.16 1.01 -2.40
CA THR A 37 0.67 1.92 -3.20
C THR A 37 1.22 1.26 -4.46
N THR A 38 1.62 0.00 -4.37
CA THR A 38 2.13 -0.78 -5.51
C THR A 38 1.04 -0.99 -6.57
N ILE A 39 -0.16 -1.39 -6.15
CA ILE A 39 -1.31 -1.59 -7.04
C ILE A 39 -1.73 -0.26 -7.69
N SER A 40 -1.74 0.83 -6.92
CA SER A 40 -2.06 2.16 -7.42
C SER A 40 -1.08 2.60 -8.52
N GLY A 41 0.23 2.45 -8.30
CA GLY A 41 1.26 2.77 -9.29
C GLY A 41 1.10 2.00 -10.59
N TRP A 42 0.85 0.69 -10.50
CA TRP A 42 0.58 -0.15 -11.66
C TRP A 42 -0.69 0.28 -12.43
N ASN A 43 -1.76 0.64 -11.71
CA ASN A 43 -2.99 1.11 -12.33
C ASN A 43 -2.78 2.46 -13.04
N MET A 44 -2.04 3.38 -12.43
CA MET A 44 -1.67 4.65 -13.05
C MET A 44 -0.88 4.42 -14.33
N ALA A 45 0.15 3.57 -14.32
CA ALA A 45 0.95 3.25 -15.50
C ALA A 45 0.09 2.70 -16.65
N ARG A 46 -0.87 1.81 -16.34
CA ARG A 46 -1.80 1.28 -17.35
C ARG A 46 -2.76 2.32 -17.90
N LYS A 47 -3.30 3.19 -17.05
CA LYS A 47 -4.15 4.29 -17.49
C LYS A 47 -3.39 5.27 -18.38
N THR A 48 -2.16 5.62 -18.02
CA THR A 48 -1.28 6.43 -18.86
C THR A 48 -1.07 5.76 -20.21
N ARG A 49 -0.76 4.47 -20.24
CA ARG A 49 -0.60 3.71 -21.48
C ARG A 49 -1.85 3.73 -22.35
N ASP A 50 -3.01 3.50 -21.76
CA ASP A 50 -4.30 3.50 -22.47
C ASP A 50 -4.60 4.86 -23.10
N VAL A 51 -4.43 5.94 -22.33
CA VAL A 51 -4.59 7.32 -22.84
C VAL A 51 -3.62 7.60 -23.98
N LEU A 52 -2.33 7.32 -23.82
CA LEU A 52 -1.33 7.56 -24.87
C LEU A 52 -1.56 6.68 -26.10
N SER A 53 -2.05 5.45 -25.94
CA SER A 53 -2.32 4.55 -27.05
C SER A 53 -3.46 5.01 -27.96
N LYS A 54 -4.36 5.86 -27.44
CA LYS A 54 -5.49 6.45 -28.18
C LYS A 54 -5.07 7.67 -29.02
N LEU A 55 -3.91 8.25 -28.77
CA LEU A 55 -3.38 9.36 -29.57
C LEU A 55 -2.83 8.85 -30.91
N SER A 56 -2.86 9.73 -31.91
CA SER A 56 -2.26 9.48 -33.22
C SER A 56 -0.73 9.61 -33.15
N ASP A 57 -0.03 9.00 -34.12
CA ASP A 57 1.44 9.06 -34.19
C ASP A 57 2.01 10.47 -34.34
N HIS A 58 1.29 11.35 -35.05
CA HIS A 58 1.70 12.74 -35.16
C HIS A 58 1.53 13.49 -33.83
N THR A 59 0.42 13.28 -33.11
CA THR A 59 0.23 13.92 -31.80
C THR A 59 1.23 13.39 -30.78
N LEU A 60 1.56 12.10 -30.84
CA LEU A 60 2.66 11.51 -30.08
C LEU A 60 4.00 12.20 -30.37
N ASN A 61 4.31 12.40 -31.65
CA ASN A 61 5.52 13.10 -32.08
C ASN A 61 5.53 14.57 -31.63
N ASP A 62 4.39 15.25 -31.61
CA ASP A 62 4.26 16.64 -31.16
C ASP A 62 4.55 16.79 -29.65
N ILE A 63 4.19 15.79 -28.84
CA ILE A 63 4.55 15.74 -27.41
C ILE A 63 5.96 15.14 -27.18
N GLY A 64 6.67 14.78 -28.25
CA GLY A 64 8.06 14.32 -28.22
C GLY A 64 8.25 12.87 -27.77
N ILE A 65 7.23 12.01 -27.87
CA ILE A 65 7.34 10.58 -27.56
C ILE A 65 6.96 9.70 -28.75
N CYS A 66 7.47 8.47 -28.78
CA CYS A 66 7.11 7.49 -29.81
C CYS A 66 6.37 6.28 -29.21
N ARG A 67 5.80 5.42 -30.08
CA ARG A 67 5.07 4.22 -29.61
C ARG A 67 5.95 3.24 -28.82
N ALA A 68 7.26 3.22 -29.08
CA ALA A 68 8.20 2.38 -28.32
C ALA A 68 8.30 2.83 -26.86
N ASP A 69 8.24 4.14 -26.59
CA ASP A 69 8.28 4.69 -25.24
C ASP A 69 7.02 4.33 -24.44
N ILE A 70 5.85 4.31 -25.10
CA ILE A 70 4.60 3.85 -24.48
C ILE A 70 4.73 2.40 -23.99
N ALA A 71 5.42 1.52 -24.75
CA ALA A 71 5.61 0.12 -24.37
C ALA A 71 6.45 -0.02 -23.09
N ALA A 72 7.40 0.89 -22.86
CA ALA A 72 8.25 0.89 -21.67
C ALA A 72 7.49 1.28 -20.37
N ILE A 73 6.43 2.09 -20.46
CA ILE A 73 5.64 2.55 -19.29
C ILE A 73 4.94 1.38 -18.57
N SER A 74 4.64 0.28 -19.26
CA SER A 74 3.91 -0.87 -18.69
C SER A 74 4.77 -1.81 -17.82
N PHE A 75 6.09 -1.70 -17.86
CA PHE A 75 7.03 -2.66 -17.26
C PHE A 75 7.60 -2.23 -15.89
N ARG A 76 7.18 -1.07 -15.38
CA ARG A 76 7.57 -0.53 -14.08
C ARG A 76 6.47 -0.73 -13.05
#